data_AF-A0A7W9JB82-F1
#
_entry.id   AF-A0A7W9JB82-F1
#
_cell.length_a   1.000
_cell.length_b   1.000
_cell.length_c   1.000
_cell.angle_alpha   90.00
_cell.angle_beta   90.00
_cell.angle_gamma   90.00
#
_symmetry.space_group_name_H-M   'P 1'
#
loop_
_entity.id
_entity.type
_entity.pdbx_description
1 polymer ?
#
loop_
_entity_poly.entity_id
_entity_poly.type
_entity_poly.pdbx_seq_one_letter_code
_entity_poly.pdbx_strand_id
1 'polypeptide(L)'
;MIRRAGLLLLAVAALALGLPVNAWSVPADPRITAAVTAWKDQPVYVDPQYAEEVDAAQVEKMVARIATSPVPVFVAVVPSGAWFQEKGDEALLAGWMAAANGKPGMYLVIGDSVTTGVDHLVKASGPGRVYGTSAKDPSAQVIEYVDKIRLSERYEAEPARTTPLPPREERRSEPERFTVGKAIGNGLGGAMLGLMGGAVLAGVVLGVAALVARRGGGRS
;
A
#
# COMPACT_ATOMS: atom_id res chain seq x y z
N MET A 1 -38.53 40.01 35.97
CA MET A 1 -38.76 38.92 35.00
C MET A 1 -37.53 38.58 34.12
N ILE A 2 -36.35 39.18 34.35
CA ILE A 2 -35.16 39.01 33.47
C ILE A 2 -34.20 37.88 33.91
N ARG A 3 -34.29 37.39 35.16
CA ARG A 3 -33.34 36.39 35.70
C ARG A 3 -33.61 34.94 35.31
N ARG A 4 -34.80 34.61 34.79
CA ARG A 4 -35.16 33.23 34.39
C ARG A 4 -34.88 32.91 32.92
N ALA A 5 -34.74 33.93 32.07
CA ALA A 5 -34.44 33.76 30.65
C ALA A 5 -32.94 33.48 30.38
N GLY A 6 -32.04 33.98 31.24
CA GLY A 6 -30.59 33.74 31.09
C GLY A 6 -30.14 32.31 31.39
N LEU A 7 -30.87 31.59 32.24
CA LEU A 7 -30.53 30.22 32.64
C LEU A 7 -30.97 29.16 31.62
N LEU A 8 -31.99 29.45 30.81
CA LEU A 8 -32.42 28.57 29.71
C LEU A 8 -31.51 28.68 28.48
N LEU A 9 -30.92 29.87 28.23
CA LEU A 9 -29.97 30.06 27.13
C LEU A 9 -28.60 29.40 27.39
N LEU A 10 -28.19 29.25 28.66
CA LEU A 10 -26.96 28.55 29.02
C LEU A 10 -27.10 27.01 28.97
N ALA A 11 -28.31 26.49 29.19
CA ALA A 11 -28.57 25.04 29.15
C ALA A 11 -28.59 24.47 27.72
N VAL A 12 -28.93 25.28 26.71
CA VAL A 12 -28.92 24.85 25.30
C VAL A 12 -27.50 24.89 24.72
N ALA A 13 -26.64 25.81 25.16
CA ALA A 13 -25.25 25.89 24.72
C ALA A 13 -24.36 24.74 25.25
N ALA A 14 -24.71 24.15 26.40
CA ALA A 14 -23.99 23.01 26.97
C ALA A 14 -24.31 21.66 26.28
N LEU A 15 -25.44 21.56 25.54
CA LEU A 15 -25.83 20.32 24.88
C LEU A 15 -25.21 20.15 23.48
N ALA A 16 -24.59 21.19 22.93
CA ALA A 16 -23.94 21.16 21.61
C ALA A 16 -22.45 20.74 21.66
N LEU A 17 -21.85 20.59 22.85
CA LEU A 17 -20.44 20.25 23.02
C LEU A 17 -20.17 18.75 23.25
N GLY A 18 -21.20 17.90 23.17
CA GLY A 18 -21.11 16.47 23.45
C GLY A 18 -21.18 15.54 22.24
N LEU A 19 -21.27 16.06 21.01
CA LEU A 19 -21.21 15.22 19.83
C LEU A 19 -19.73 14.87 19.56
N PRO A 20 -19.32 13.59 19.59
CA PRO A 20 -17.99 13.22 19.14
C PRO A 20 -17.85 13.62 17.67
N VAL A 21 -17.05 14.66 17.40
CA VAL A 21 -16.70 15.15 16.06
C VAL A 21 -15.64 14.23 15.45
N ASN A 22 -15.89 12.92 15.48
CA ASN A 22 -15.01 11.90 14.91
C ASN A 22 -15.85 10.88 14.15
N ALA A 23 -16.93 11.31 13.47
CA ALA A 23 -17.58 10.47 12.47
C ALA A 23 -16.71 10.47 11.20
N TRP A 24 -15.51 9.89 11.31
CA TRP A 24 -14.72 9.52 10.15
C TRP A 24 -15.54 8.52 9.36
N SER A 25 -15.93 8.91 8.15
CA SER A 25 -17.00 8.26 7.41
C SER A 25 -16.54 6.91 6.87
N VAL A 26 -16.79 5.84 7.63
CA VAL A 26 -16.90 4.51 7.05
C VAL A 26 -17.98 4.59 5.97
N PRO A 27 -17.67 4.21 4.72
CA PRO A 27 -18.67 4.22 3.66
C PRO A 27 -19.79 3.23 3.97
N ALA A 28 -21.01 3.56 3.51
CA ALA A 28 -22.12 2.63 3.51
C ALA A 28 -21.85 1.53 2.47
N ASP A 29 -21.19 0.46 2.91
CA ASP A 29 -20.83 -0.69 2.07
C ASP A 29 -21.43 -1.98 2.67
N PRO A 30 -22.22 -2.75 1.90
CA PRO A 30 -22.78 -4.01 2.34
C PRO A 30 -21.72 -5.03 2.79
N ARG A 31 -20.54 -5.06 2.16
CA ARG A 31 -19.44 -5.98 2.48
C ARG A 31 -18.94 -5.74 3.90
N ILE A 32 -18.79 -4.46 4.27
CA ILE A 32 -18.38 -4.04 5.61
C ILE A 32 -19.42 -4.47 6.64
N THR A 33 -20.70 -4.19 6.35
CA THR A 33 -21.81 -4.50 7.27
C THR A 33 -21.96 -6.02 7.49
N ALA A 34 -21.83 -6.81 6.42
CA ALA A 34 -21.90 -8.26 6.48
C ALA A 34 -20.72 -8.86 7.26
N ALA A 35 -19.49 -8.42 7.00
CA ALA A 35 -18.30 -8.86 7.72
C ALA A 35 -18.40 -8.56 9.23
N VAL A 36 -18.75 -7.32 9.60
CA VAL A 36 -18.93 -6.91 11.00
C VAL A 36 -20.03 -7.71 11.69
N THR A 37 -21.10 -8.05 10.98
CA THR A 37 -22.17 -8.89 11.51
C THR A 37 -21.70 -10.31 11.77
N ALA A 38 -21.00 -10.93 10.81
CA ALA A 38 -20.46 -12.29 10.95
C ALA A 38 -19.41 -12.39 12.08
N TRP A 39 -18.59 -11.34 12.27
CA TRP A 39 -17.58 -11.26 13.33
C TRP A 39 -18.12 -11.18 14.76
N LYS A 40 -19.45 -11.15 14.93
CA LYS A 40 -20.08 -11.36 16.24
C LYS A 40 -19.98 -12.82 16.67
N ASP A 41 -20.03 -13.75 15.71
CA ASP A 41 -20.12 -15.19 15.96
C ASP A 41 -18.83 -15.93 15.57
N GLN A 42 -18.16 -15.51 14.48
CA GLN A 42 -16.97 -16.18 13.95
C GLN A 42 -15.95 -15.18 13.39
N PRO A 43 -14.63 -15.40 13.53
CA PRO A 43 -13.62 -14.43 13.12
C PRO A 43 -13.38 -14.35 11.61
N VAL A 44 -13.99 -15.25 10.82
CA VAL A 44 -13.83 -15.31 9.37
C VAL A 44 -15.19 -15.07 8.70
N TYR A 45 -15.24 -14.07 7.83
CA TYR A 45 -16.34 -13.82 6.92
C TYR A 45 -15.91 -14.15 5.49
N VAL A 46 -16.73 -14.91 4.77
CA VAL A 46 -16.56 -15.18 3.34
C VAL A 46 -17.77 -14.60 2.63
N ASP A 47 -17.51 -13.70 1.69
CA ASP A 47 -18.55 -13.13 0.85
C ASP A 47 -19.19 -14.23 -0.01
N PRO A 48 -20.53 -14.23 -0.21
CA PRO A 48 -21.20 -15.22 -1.05
C PRO A 48 -20.61 -15.37 -2.46
N GLN A 49 -19.99 -14.31 -3.02
CA GLN A 49 -19.31 -14.40 -4.31
C GLN A 49 -18.09 -15.33 -4.30
N TYR A 50 -17.49 -15.55 -3.13
CA TYR A 50 -16.32 -16.42 -2.95
C TYR A 50 -16.65 -17.79 -2.34
N ALA A 51 -17.94 -18.11 -2.17
CA ALA A 51 -18.36 -19.34 -1.50
C ALA A 51 -17.98 -20.62 -2.26
N GLU A 52 -17.79 -20.54 -3.59
CA GLU A 52 -17.33 -21.67 -4.40
C GLU A 52 -15.80 -21.84 -4.36
N GLU A 53 -15.04 -20.77 -4.10
CA GLU A 53 -13.57 -20.83 -4.04
C GLU A 53 -13.02 -21.10 -2.64
N VAL A 54 -13.78 -20.75 -1.59
CA VAL A 54 -13.38 -20.95 -0.19
C VAL A 54 -14.28 -21.96 0.49
N ASP A 55 -13.78 -23.18 0.64
CA ASP A 55 -14.54 -24.26 1.28
C ASP A 55 -14.55 -24.17 2.81
N ALA A 56 -15.45 -24.93 3.45
CA ALA A 56 -15.56 -24.97 4.90
C ALA A 56 -14.27 -25.46 5.59
N ALA A 57 -13.50 -26.35 4.95
CA ALA A 57 -12.27 -26.88 5.54
C ALA A 57 -11.17 -25.80 5.57
N GLN A 58 -11.11 -24.92 4.57
CA GLN A 58 -10.24 -23.75 4.55
C GLN A 58 -10.64 -22.74 5.63
N VAL A 59 -11.94 -22.47 5.80
CA VAL A 59 -12.44 -21.60 6.87
C VAL A 59 -12.07 -22.18 8.24
N GLU A 60 -12.28 -23.48 8.47
CA GLU A 60 -11.90 -24.13 9.72
C GLU A 60 -10.40 -24.03 10.02
N LYS A 61 -9.54 -24.21 8.99
CA LYS A 61 -8.09 -24.00 9.13
C LYS A 61 -7.74 -22.58 9.52
N MET A 62 -8.37 -21.58 8.90
CA MET A 62 -8.19 -20.17 9.26
C MET A 62 -8.60 -19.92 10.70
N VAL A 63 -9.80 -20.36 11.10
CA VAL A 63 -10.35 -20.20 12.45
C VAL A 63 -9.42 -20.84 13.48
N ALA A 64 -8.97 -22.08 13.23
CA ALA A 64 -8.05 -22.79 14.12
C ALA A 64 -6.72 -22.04 14.28
N ARG A 65 -6.19 -21.45 13.20
CA ARG A 65 -4.96 -20.66 13.28
C ARG A 65 -5.16 -19.34 14.01
N ILE A 66 -6.23 -18.61 13.69
CA ILE A 66 -6.59 -17.34 14.34
C ILE A 66 -6.72 -17.53 15.86
N ALA A 67 -7.27 -18.65 16.32
CA ALA A 67 -7.39 -18.96 17.74
C ALA A 67 -6.04 -19.03 18.49
N THR A 68 -4.93 -19.26 17.78
CA THR A 68 -3.57 -19.27 18.37
C THR A 68 -2.87 -17.90 18.33
N SER A 69 -3.48 -16.90 17.70
CA SER A 69 -2.92 -15.56 17.59
C SER A 69 -2.83 -14.89 18.97
N PRO A 70 -1.76 -14.13 19.26
CA PRO A 70 -1.64 -13.40 20.51
C PRO A 70 -2.60 -12.19 20.63
N VAL A 71 -3.25 -11.80 19.52
CA VAL A 71 -4.25 -10.73 19.46
C VAL A 71 -5.47 -11.17 18.64
N PRO A 72 -6.66 -10.59 18.84
CA PRO A 72 -7.82 -10.87 17.99
C PRO A 72 -7.51 -10.62 16.51
N VAL A 73 -7.93 -11.53 15.64
CA VAL A 73 -7.78 -11.43 14.19
C VAL A 73 -9.13 -11.61 13.54
N PHE A 74 -9.50 -10.67 12.68
CA PHE A 74 -10.74 -10.67 11.91
C PHE A 74 -10.40 -10.73 10.43
N VAL A 75 -11.01 -11.67 9.71
CA VAL A 75 -10.72 -11.93 8.29
C VAL A 75 -11.99 -11.74 7.48
N ALA A 76 -11.88 -11.00 6.39
CA ALA A 76 -12.91 -10.88 5.36
C ALA A 76 -12.35 -11.34 4.01
N VAL A 77 -12.97 -12.35 3.42
CA VAL A 77 -12.78 -12.72 2.01
C VAL A 77 -13.88 -12.02 1.23
N VAL A 78 -13.51 -10.95 0.54
CA VAL A 78 -14.47 -10.05 -0.12
C VAL A 78 -13.90 -9.59 -1.45
N PRO A 79 -14.75 -9.25 -2.43
CA PRO A 79 -14.25 -8.69 -3.68
C PRO A 79 -13.62 -7.33 -3.39
N SER A 80 -12.49 -7.03 -4.01
CA SER A 80 -11.80 -5.74 -3.93
C SER A 80 -11.26 -5.32 -5.31
N GLY A 81 -10.81 -4.07 -5.43
CA GLY A 81 -10.14 -3.60 -6.65
C GLY A 81 -10.50 -2.18 -7.05
N ALA A 82 -10.00 -1.75 -8.22
CA ALA A 82 -10.07 -0.37 -8.69
C ALA A 82 -11.50 0.16 -8.88
N TRP A 83 -12.47 -0.72 -9.12
CA TRP A 83 -13.88 -0.36 -9.35
C TRP A 83 -14.69 -0.19 -8.07
N PHE A 84 -14.13 -0.56 -6.91
CA PHE A 84 -14.78 -0.44 -5.62
C PHE A 84 -14.44 0.90 -4.93
N GLN A 85 -15.12 1.20 -3.83
CA GLN A 85 -15.01 2.49 -3.12
C GLN A 85 -13.59 2.78 -2.62
N GLU A 86 -12.88 1.73 -2.20
CA GLU A 86 -11.48 1.76 -1.79
C GLU A 86 -10.49 1.97 -2.95
N LYS A 87 -10.95 1.90 -4.21
CA LYS A 87 -10.14 2.06 -5.42
C LYS A 87 -8.89 1.17 -5.46
N GLY A 88 -9.01 -0.06 -4.95
CA GLY A 88 -7.91 -1.03 -4.86
C GLY A 88 -6.95 -0.81 -3.68
N ASP A 89 -7.32 0.00 -2.68
CA ASP A 89 -6.59 0.14 -1.42
C ASP A 89 -7.20 -0.82 -0.38
N GLU A 90 -6.82 -2.10 -0.38
CA GLU A 90 -7.37 -3.08 0.57
C GLU A 90 -7.06 -2.73 2.04
N ALA A 91 -5.99 -1.98 2.29
CA ALA A 91 -5.69 -1.50 3.65
C ALA A 91 -6.71 -0.45 4.11
N LEU A 92 -7.20 0.39 3.20
CA LEU A 92 -8.30 1.31 3.49
C LEU A 92 -9.61 0.55 3.75
N LEU A 93 -9.91 -0.49 2.96
CA LEU A 93 -11.09 -1.34 3.21
C LEU A 93 -11.00 -2.03 4.57
N ALA A 94 -9.85 -2.62 4.90
CA ALA A 94 -9.62 -3.24 6.21
C ALA A 94 -9.73 -2.22 7.35
N GLY A 95 -9.24 -0.99 7.16
CA GLY A 95 -9.37 0.09 8.13
C GLY A 95 -10.82 0.54 8.34
N TRP A 96 -11.63 0.60 7.28
CA TRP A 96 -13.07 0.85 7.40
C TRP A 96 -13.79 -0.25 8.15
N MET A 97 -13.46 -1.52 7.88
CA MET A 97 -14.00 -2.66 8.61
C MET A 97 -13.61 -2.64 10.09
N ALA A 98 -12.37 -2.27 10.39
CA ALA A 98 -11.88 -2.10 11.75
C ALA A 98 -12.64 -1.01 12.51
N ALA A 99 -12.78 0.17 11.90
CA ALA A 99 -13.54 1.28 12.45
C ALA A 99 -15.03 0.92 12.65
N ALA A 100 -15.63 0.16 11.72
CA ALA A 100 -17.01 -0.29 11.82
C ALA A 100 -17.24 -1.35 12.91
N ASN A 101 -16.29 -2.27 13.10
CA ASN A 101 -16.36 -3.29 14.14
C ASN A 101 -16.09 -2.70 15.54
N GLY A 102 -15.23 -1.68 15.62
CA GLY A 102 -14.91 -0.95 16.86
C GLY A 102 -14.15 -1.77 17.91
N LYS A 103 -13.64 -2.95 17.55
CA LYS A 103 -12.89 -3.84 18.45
C LYS A 103 -11.39 -3.77 18.15
N PRO A 104 -10.52 -3.73 19.17
CA PRO A 104 -9.08 -3.89 18.96
C PRO A 104 -8.73 -5.22 18.29
N GLY A 105 -7.84 -5.22 17.31
CA GLY A 105 -7.40 -6.44 16.63
C GLY A 105 -6.61 -6.20 15.35
N MET A 106 -6.24 -7.30 14.69
CA MET A 106 -5.77 -7.32 13.31
C MET A 106 -6.98 -7.52 12.39
N TYR A 107 -7.07 -6.74 11.32
CA TYR A 107 -8.15 -6.83 10.32
C TYR A 107 -7.56 -7.15 8.96
N LEU A 108 -7.94 -8.29 8.39
CA LEU A 108 -7.40 -8.82 7.15
C LEU A 108 -8.49 -8.83 6.07
N VAL A 109 -8.13 -8.33 4.89
CA VAL A 109 -8.90 -8.45 3.65
C VAL A 109 -8.12 -9.37 2.72
N ILE A 110 -8.76 -10.46 2.31
CA ILE A 110 -8.24 -11.36 1.28
C ILE A 110 -8.86 -10.94 -0.05
N GLY A 111 -8.04 -10.39 -0.94
CA GLY A 111 -8.40 -10.20 -2.35
C GLY A 111 -7.83 -11.33 -3.22
N ASP A 112 -7.89 -11.16 -4.54
CA ASP A 112 -7.62 -12.25 -5.50
C ASP A 112 -6.22 -12.90 -5.39
N SER A 113 -5.19 -12.12 -5.03
CA SER A 113 -3.80 -12.62 -4.96
C SER A 113 -3.02 -12.19 -3.73
N VAL A 114 -3.61 -11.34 -2.89
CA VAL A 114 -2.93 -10.71 -1.76
C VAL A 114 -3.87 -10.65 -0.57
N THR A 115 -3.34 -11.03 0.58
CA THR A 115 -3.96 -10.74 1.87
C THR A 115 -3.33 -9.46 2.40
N THR A 116 -4.15 -8.44 2.56
CA THR A 116 -3.75 -7.16 3.18
C THR A 116 -4.33 -7.10 4.58
N GLY A 117 -3.53 -6.71 5.57
CA GLY A 117 -4.01 -6.59 6.93
C GLY A 117 -3.52 -5.32 7.61
N VAL A 118 -4.36 -4.77 8.49
CA VAL A 118 -4.09 -3.58 9.28
C VAL A 118 -4.20 -3.87 10.77
N ASP A 119 -3.42 -3.14 11.54
CA ASP A 119 -3.45 -3.06 12.99
C ASP A 119 -4.47 -2.00 13.44
N HIS A 120 -5.32 -2.35 14.41
CA HIS A 120 -6.30 -1.42 14.96
C HIS A 120 -6.32 -1.50 16.49
N LEU A 121 -5.87 -0.43 17.14
CA LEU A 121 -5.91 -0.24 18.59
C LEU A 121 -5.23 -1.36 19.39
N VAL A 122 -4.17 -1.96 18.85
CA VAL A 122 -3.43 -3.07 19.49
C VAL A 122 -1.93 -2.83 19.47
N LYS A 123 -1.25 -3.31 20.51
CA LYS A 123 0.23 -3.27 20.63
C LYS A 123 0.89 -4.45 19.92
N ALA A 124 0.51 -4.66 18.68
CA ALA A 124 1.02 -5.73 17.83
C ALA A 124 1.11 -5.23 16.40
N SER A 125 2.07 -5.74 15.64
CA SER A 125 2.22 -5.44 14.22
C SER A 125 2.18 -6.71 13.38
N GLY A 126 1.47 -6.62 12.25
CA GLY A 126 1.48 -7.63 11.19
C GLY A 126 2.38 -7.22 10.01
N PRO A 127 2.57 -8.10 9.01
CA PRO A 127 3.41 -7.81 7.84
C PRO A 127 2.81 -6.79 6.85
N GLY A 128 1.62 -6.27 7.10
CA GLY A 128 0.88 -5.37 6.21
C GLY A 128 0.29 -6.09 5.00
N ARG A 129 1.10 -6.86 4.26
CA ARG A 129 0.67 -7.68 3.12
C ARG A 129 1.37 -9.04 3.12
N VAL A 130 0.63 -10.06 2.68
CA VAL A 130 1.16 -11.39 2.36
C VAL A 130 0.70 -11.73 0.95
N TYR A 131 1.64 -12.12 0.09
CA TYR A 131 1.35 -12.55 -1.28
C TYR A 131 1.11 -14.06 -1.27
N GLY A 132 0.00 -14.51 -1.85
CA GLY A 132 -0.19 -15.93 -2.09
C GLY A 132 0.88 -16.47 -3.03
N THR A 133 1.64 -17.48 -2.60
CA THR A 133 2.53 -18.25 -3.50
C THR A 133 1.72 -18.97 -4.59
N SER A 134 0.42 -19.18 -4.36
CA SER A 134 -0.59 -19.42 -5.38
C SER A 134 -1.91 -18.77 -4.97
N ALA A 135 -2.67 -18.24 -5.92
CA ALA A 135 -4.00 -17.66 -5.69
C ALA A 135 -5.04 -18.68 -5.16
N LYS A 136 -4.67 -19.95 -4.99
CA LYS A 136 -5.60 -21.07 -4.74
C LYS A 136 -5.74 -21.48 -3.28
N ASP A 137 -4.98 -20.90 -2.34
CA ASP A 137 -5.16 -21.23 -0.92
C ASP A 137 -5.19 -19.99 -0.01
N PRO A 138 -6.38 -19.37 0.14
CA PRO A 138 -6.60 -18.29 1.09
C PRO A 138 -6.20 -18.66 2.52
N SER A 139 -6.35 -19.93 2.93
CA SER A 139 -6.04 -20.35 4.29
C SER A 139 -4.54 -20.26 4.59
N ALA A 140 -3.69 -20.62 3.62
CA ALA A 140 -2.24 -20.50 3.73
C ALA A 140 -1.78 -19.04 3.93
N GLN A 141 -2.42 -18.09 3.24
CA GLN A 141 -2.08 -16.66 3.37
C GLN A 141 -2.42 -16.11 4.75
N VAL A 142 -3.57 -16.49 5.31
CA VAL A 142 -3.95 -16.12 6.68
C VAL A 142 -2.98 -16.72 7.68
N ILE A 143 -2.61 -17.99 7.50
CA ILE A 143 -1.64 -18.65 8.38
C ILE A 143 -0.31 -17.90 8.35
N GLU A 144 0.24 -17.62 7.17
CA GLU A 144 1.49 -16.87 7.03
C GLU A 144 1.40 -15.46 7.64
N TYR A 145 0.25 -14.78 7.52
CA TYR A 145 0.04 -13.48 8.15
C TYR A 145 0.11 -13.59 9.68
N VAL A 146 -0.63 -14.54 10.26
CA VAL A 146 -0.69 -14.77 11.71
C VAL A 146 0.70 -15.12 12.26
N ASP A 147 1.48 -15.92 11.55
CA ASP A 147 2.85 -16.33 11.93
C ASP A 147 3.82 -15.15 12.03
N LYS A 148 3.53 -14.07 11.32
CA LYS A 148 4.35 -12.86 11.27
C LYS A 148 3.86 -11.78 12.23
N ILE A 149 2.77 -12.01 12.98
CA ILE A 149 2.33 -11.09 14.04
C ILE A 149 3.42 -11.00 15.11
N ARG A 150 3.75 -9.77 15.53
CA ARG A 150 4.73 -9.49 16.58
C ARG A 150 4.08 -8.59 17.63
N LEU A 151 4.07 -9.04 18.88
CA LEU A 151 3.75 -8.17 20.02
C LEU A 151 4.91 -7.19 20.25
N SER A 152 4.60 -5.94 20.55
CA SER A 152 5.63 -4.98 20.93
C SER A 152 5.04 -3.83 21.74
N GLU A 153 5.52 -3.69 22.97
CA GLU A 153 5.18 -2.58 23.88
C GLU A 153 5.70 -1.22 23.38
N ARG A 154 6.59 -1.22 22.39
CA ARG A 154 7.12 0.02 21.76
C ARG A 154 6.19 0.62 20.73
N TYR A 155 5.18 -0.12 20.26
CA TYR A 155 4.18 0.41 19.34
C TYR A 155 3.05 1.06 20.14
N GLU A 156 2.73 2.30 19.79
CA GLU A 156 1.50 2.92 20.26
C GLU A 156 0.31 2.31 19.50
N ALA A 157 -0.73 1.98 20.24
CA ALA A 157 -1.94 1.38 19.70
C ALA A 157 -2.76 2.48 19.00
N GLU A 158 -2.64 2.56 17.68
CA GLU A 158 -3.33 3.57 16.87
C GLU A 158 -4.54 2.97 16.13
N PRO A 159 -5.58 3.77 15.84
CA PRO A 159 -6.66 3.33 14.98
C PRO A 159 -6.18 3.17 13.54
N ALA A 160 -6.55 2.06 12.90
CA ALA A 160 -6.37 1.87 11.47
C ALA A 160 -6.93 3.07 10.66
N ARG A 161 -6.20 3.45 9.61
CA ARG A 161 -6.56 4.55 8.71
C ARG A 161 -7.90 4.31 8.03
N THR A 162 -8.75 5.33 8.00
CA THR A 162 -10.07 5.33 7.34
C THR A 162 -10.19 6.33 6.18
N THR A 163 -9.10 6.99 5.81
CA THR A 163 -9.04 7.96 4.71
C THR A 163 -8.00 7.53 3.68
N PRO A 164 -8.21 7.76 2.37
CA PRO A 164 -7.21 7.46 1.34
C PRO A 164 -5.86 8.12 1.65
N LEU A 165 -4.76 7.44 1.28
CA LEU A 165 -3.45 8.08 1.32
C LEU A 165 -3.45 9.27 0.36
N PRO A 166 -2.73 10.36 0.69
CA PRO A 166 -2.57 11.46 -0.24
C PRO A 166 -1.99 10.94 -1.56
N PRO A 167 -2.41 11.48 -2.71
CA PRO A 167 -1.82 11.11 -3.99
C PRO A 167 -0.30 11.22 -3.88
N ARG A 168 0.40 10.12 -4.19
CA ARG A 168 1.86 10.16 -4.24
C ARG A 168 2.22 11.18 -5.30
N GLU A 169 2.95 12.24 -4.92
CA GLU A 169 3.52 13.15 -5.90
C GLU A 169 4.30 12.29 -6.90
N GLU A 170 3.84 12.25 -8.13
CA GLU A 170 4.63 11.68 -9.21
C GLU A 170 5.92 12.48 -9.21
N ARG A 171 7.00 11.87 -8.69
CA ARG A 171 8.34 12.35 -8.98
C ARG A 171 8.48 12.16 -10.48
N ARG A 172 8.07 13.18 -11.23
CA ARG A 172 8.40 13.35 -12.62
C ARG A 172 9.91 13.53 -12.60
N SER A 173 10.63 12.41 -12.59
CA SER A 173 12.01 12.38 -13.03
C SER A 173 11.93 12.95 -14.44
N GLU A 174 12.19 14.25 -14.58
CA GLU A 174 12.53 14.79 -15.88
C GLU A 174 13.61 13.84 -16.40
N PRO A 175 13.42 13.19 -17.57
CA PRO A 175 14.48 12.38 -18.13
C PRO A 175 15.71 13.28 -18.14
N GLU A 176 16.72 12.93 -17.34
CA GLU A 176 17.94 13.73 -17.23
C GLU A 176 18.44 13.87 -18.66
N ARG A 177 18.24 15.04 -19.26
CA ARG A 177 18.82 15.33 -20.56
C ARG A 177 20.30 15.30 -20.31
N PHE A 178 20.96 14.27 -20.83
CA PHE A 178 22.41 14.18 -20.88
C PHE A 178 22.92 15.44 -21.58
N THR A 179 23.20 16.47 -20.79
CA THR A 179 23.90 17.65 -21.25
C THR A 179 25.38 17.32 -21.21
N VAL A 180 26.08 17.68 -22.29
CA VAL A 180 27.51 17.42 -22.49
C VAL A 180 28.36 17.86 -21.28
N GLY A 181 27.89 18.86 -20.52
CA GLY A 181 28.54 19.31 -19.27
C GLY A 181 28.56 18.28 -18.13
N LYS A 182 27.58 17.36 -18.03
CA LYS A 182 27.51 16.35 -16.95
C LYS A 182 28.43 15.15 -17.21
N ALA A 183 28.80 14.90 -18.47
CA ALA A 183 29.77 13.87 -18.86
C ALA A 183 31.22 14.18 -18.43
N ILE A 184 31.53 15.46 -18.20
CA ILE A 184 32.86 15.91 -17.73
C ILE A 184 32.96 15.81 -16.20
N GLY A 185 31.84 15.89 -15.46
CA GLY A 185 31.83 15.89 -13.99
C GLY A 185 31.90 14.52 -13.32
N ASN A 186 31.35 13.46 -13.94
CA ASN A 186 31.37 12.10 -13.39
C ASN A 186 32.40 11.24 -14.13
N GLY A 187 33.64 11.33 -13.66
CA GLY A 187 34.89 10.85 -14.29
C GLY A 187 35.07 9.34 -14.55
N LEU A 188 34.02 8.59 -14.87
CA LEU A 188 34.13 7.20 -15.31
C LEU A 188 33.52 6.92 -16.71
N GLY A 189 32.68 7.82 -17.23
CA GLY A 189 32.08 7.67 -18.57
C GLY A 189 32.85 8.35 -19.72
N GLY A 190 33.71 9.33 -19.41
CA GLY A 190 34.42 10.13 -20.42
C GLY A 190 35.57 9.41 -21.12
N ALA A 191 36.17 8.41 -20.48
CA ALA A 191 37.33 7.70 -21.03
C ALA A 191 36.97 6.85 -22.27
N MET A 192 35.77 6.25 -22.29
CA MET A 192 35.37 5.39 -23.41
C MET A 192 34.90 6.16 -24.65
N LEU A 193 34.22 7.31 -24.46
CA LEU A 193 33.81 8.17 -25.57
C LEU A 193 34.96 8.99 -26.17
N GLY A 194 35.98 9.32 -25.37
CA GLY A 194 37.20 9.98 -25.87
C GLY A 194 38.01 9.13 -26.85
N LEU A 195 38.05 7.80 -26.63
CA LEU A 195 38.77 6.86 -27.50
C LEU A 195 38.12 6.69 -28.88
N MET A 196 36.78 6.67 -28.95
CA MET A 196 36.06 6.58 -30.24
C MET A 196 36.16 7.88 -31.06
N GLY A 197 36.15 9.05 -30.42
CA GLY A 197 36.34 10.33 -31.10
C GLY A 197 37.76 10.54 -31.66
N GLY A 198 38.78 10.10 -30.91
CA GLY A 198 40.18 10.22 -31.33
C GLY A 198 40.54 9.40 -32.58
N ALA A 199 39.97 8.20 -32.73
CA ALA A 199 40.22 7.33 -33.87
C ALA A 199 39.69 7.89 -35.20
N VAL A 200 38.55 8.59 -35.17
CA VAL A 200 37.94 9.20 -36.36
C VAL A 200 38.78 10.38 -36.86
N LEU A 201 39.28 11.23 -35.95
CA LEU A 201 40.13 12.36 -36.35
C LEU A 201 41.52 11.90 -36.83
N ALA A 202 42.11 10.87 -36.21
CA ALA A 202 43.37 10.30 -36.68
C ALA A 202 43.26 9.70 -38.09
N GLY A 203 42.14 9.04 -38.42
CA GLY A 203 41.86 8.50 -39.74
C GLY A 203 41.77 9.58 -40.83
N VAL A 204 41.13 10.71 -40.53
CA VAL A 204 41.01 11.85 -41.47
C VAL A 204 42.36 12.51 -41.72
N VAL A 205 43.17 12.73 -40.68
CA VAL A 205 44.50 13.36 -40.82
C VAL A 205 45.46 12.45 -41.59
N LEU A 206 45.47 11.14 -41.32
CA LEU A 206 46.29 10.17 -42.07
C LEU A 206 45.82 10.03 -43.54
N GLY A 207 44.51 10.08 -43.79
CA GLY A 207 43.96 10.06 -45.14
C GLY A 207 44.38 11.27 -45.98
N VAL A 208 44.38 12.47 -45.39
CA VAL A 208 44.82 13.69 -46.06
C VAL A 208 46.33 13.70 -46.29
N ALA A 209 47.14 13.24 -45.33
CA ALA A 209 48.60 13.14 -45.50
C ALA A 209 49.00 12.16 -46.62
N ALA A 210 48.32 11.01 -46.73
CA ALA A 210 48.54 10.04 -47.80
C ALA A 210 48.14 10.59 -49.19
N LEU A 211 47.08 11.41 -49.26
CA LEU A 211 46.62 12.02 -50.51
C LEU A 211 47.58 13.12 -51.01
N VAL A 212 48.20 13.88 -50.10
CA VAL A 212 49.19 14.91 -50.44
C VAL A 212 50.53 14.30 -50.84
N ALA A 213 50.97 13.23 -50.17
CA ALA A 213 52.20 12.51 -50.53
C ALA A 213 52.13 11.90 -51.94
N ARG A 214 50.95 11.44 -52.37
CA ARG A 214 50.75 10.88 -53.72
C ARG A 214 50.79 11.92 -54.85
N ARG A 215 50.70 13.23 -54.53
CA ARG A 215 50.67 14.32 -55.51
C ARG A 215 52.01 15.05 -55.67
N GLY A 216 53.00 14.77 -54.81
CA GLY A 216 54.34 15.39 -54.87
C GLY A 216 55.42 14.54 -55.56
N GLY A 217 55.12 13.31 -55.96
CA GLY A 217 56.08 12.35 -56.53
C GLY A 217 56.17 12.35 -58.06
N GLY A 218 56.15 13.52 -58.70
CA GLY A 218 56.27 13.62 -60.15
C GLY A 218 56.89 14.95 -60.59
N ARG A 219 58.22 15.05 -60.51
CA ARG A 219 58.99 16.01 -61.32
C ARG A 219 59.33 15.33 -62.63
N SER A 220 59.00 15.98 -63.73
CA SER A 220 59.85 16.16 -64.92
C SER A 220 59.33 17.38 -65.65
#